data_AF-A0A920DZC9-F1
#
_entry.id   AF-A0A920DZC9-F1
#
_cell.length_a   1.000
_cell.length_b   1.000
_cell.length_c   1.000
_cell.angle_alpha   90.00
_cell.angle_beta   90.00
_cell.angle_gamma   90.00
#
_symmetry.space_group_name_H-M   'P 1'
#
loop_
_entity.id
_entity.type
_entity.pdbx_description
1 polymer ?
#
loop_
_entity_poly.entity_id
_entity_poly.type
_entity_poly.pdbx_seq_one_letter_code
_entity_poly.pdbx_strand_id
1 'polypeptide(L)' 'MLEKLLKSGLISTIDKLQIQFHENINDADLRRDRIRRDLNTTHKEVWSYYMVWERWDKK' A
#
# COMPACT_ATOMS: atom_id res chain seq x y z
N MET A 1 8.89 -0.13 6.01
CA MET A 1 8.54 -1.56 6.17
C MET A 1 7.81 -2.08 4.95
N LEU A 2 6.68 -1.48 4.57
CA LEU A 2 5.89 -1.89 3.40
C LEU A 2 6.69 -1.99 2.10
N GLU A 3 7.56 -1.02 1.79
CA GLU A 3 8.41 -1.06 0.60
C GLU A 3 9.38 -2.25 0.59
N LYS A 4 9.83 -2.72 1.76
CA LYS A 4 10.68 -3.91 1.85
C LYS A 4 9.89 -5.18 1.54
N LEU A 5 8.63 -5.27 1.98
CA LEU A 5 7.74 -6.39 1.66
C LEU A 5 7.40 -6.43 0.16
N LEU A 6 7.18 -5.27 -0.46
CA LEU A 6 6.99 -5.14 -1.89
C LEU A 6 8.25 -5.61 -2.64
N LYS A 7 9.43 -5.11 -2.26
CA LYS A 7 10.71 -5.45 -2.91
C LYS A 7 11.10 -6.92 -2.74
N SER A 8 10.80 -7.55 -1.61
CA SER A 8 11.12 -8.95 -1.36
C SER A 8 10.11 -9.93 -1.97
N GLY A 9 8.97 -9.44 -2.49
CA GLY A 9 7.87 -10.28 -2.97
C GLY A 9 7.02 -10.90 -1.85
N LEU A 10 7.41 -10.78 -0.59
CA LEU A 10 6.65 -11.33 0.55
C LEU A 10 5.26 -10.71 0.69
N ILE A 11 5.01 -9.55 0.09
CA ILE A 11 3.68 -8.94 0.04
C ILE A 11 2.62 -9.93 -0.50
N SER A 12 2.98 -10.82 -1.44
CA SER A 12 2.03 -11.74 -2.08
C SER A 12 1.59 -12.90 -1.19
N THR A 13 2.22 -13.09 -0.02
CA THR A 13 1.80 -14.11 0.95
C THR A 13 0.76 -13.57 1.93
N ILE A 14 0.37 -12.30 1.81
CA ILE A 14 -0.61 -11.65 2.66
C ILE A 14 -1.91 -11.54 1.86
N ASP A 15 -3.02 -12.05 2.41
CA ASP A 15 -4.30 -12.05 1.67
C ASP A 15 -5.03 -10.71 1.77
N LYS A 16 -4.89 -10.02 2.90
CA LYS A 16 -5.57 -8.76 3.20
C LYS A 16 -4.61 -7.81 3.90
N LEU A 17 -4.50 -6.61 3.36
CA LEU A 17 -3.68 -5.53 3.88
C LEU A 17 -4.58 -4.37 4.28
N GLN A 18 -4.33 -3.82 5.46
CA GLN A 18 -4.86 -2.54 5.88
C GLN A 18 -3.68 -1.61 6.13
N ILE A 19 -3.66 -0.47 5.44
CA ILE A 19 -2.48 0.41 5.35
C ILE A 19 -2.90 1.83 5.73
N GLN A 20 -2.18 2.43 6.68
CA GLN A 20 -2.31 3.84 7.04
C GLN A 20 -1.13 4.61 6.46
N PHE A 21 -1.42 5.75 5.85
CA PHE A 21 -0.44 6.73 5.41
C PHE A 21 -0.48 7.93 6.36
N HIS A 22 0.65 8.61 6.51
CA HIS A 22 0.78 9.81 7.32
C HIS A 22 1.44 10.92 6.50
N GLU A 23 1.00 12.16 6.72
CA GLU A 23 1.51 13.35 6.04
C GLU A 23 2.72 13.98 6.76
N ASN A 24 3.27 13.29 7.76
CA ASN A 24 4.38 13.80 8.59
C ASN A 24 5.76 13.72 7.91
N ILE A 25 5.80 13.47 6.61
CA ILE A 25 7.01 13.36 5.79
C ILE A 25 6.84 14.17 4.51
N ASN A 26 7.95 14.69 3.99
CA ASN A 26 7.95 15.31 2.67
C ASN A 26 7.52 14.29 1.61
N ASP A 27 6.81 14.77 0.59
CA ASP A 27 6.36 13.97 -0.55
C ASP A 27 5.50 12.75 -0.15
N ALA A 28 4.75 12.87 0.95
CA ALA A 28 3.86 11.82 1.45
C ALA A 28 2.92 11.28 0.35
N ASP A 29 2.38 12.18 -0.47
CA ASP A 29 1.55 11.86 -1.63
C ASP A 29 2.28 11.03 -2.69
N LEU A 30 3.46 11.49 -3.12
CA LEU A 30 4.25 10.78 -4.12
C LEU A 30 4.66 9.38 -3.63
N ARG A 31 5.00 9.26 -2.34
CA ARG A 31 5.32 7.99 -1.71
C ARG A 31 4.10 7.07 -1.68
N ARG A 32 2.92 7.59 -1.31
CA ARG A 32 1.65 6.85 -1.33
C ARG A 32 1.35 6.35 -2.75
N ASP A 33 1.44 7.20 -3.76
CA ASP A 33 1.15 6.84 -5.15
C ASP A 33 2.10 5.78 -5.71
N ARG A 34 3.38 5.83 -5.32
CA ARG A 34 4.34 4.78 -5.67
C ARG A 34 3.95 3.44 -5.05
N ILE A 35 3.66 3.43 -3.75
CA ILE A 35 3.27 2.21 -3.03
C ILE A 35 1.97 1.62 -3.61
N ARG A 36 0.99 2.46 -3.94
CA ARG A 36 -0.27 2.03 -4.55
C ARG A 36 -0.07 1.40 -5.92
N ARG A 37 0.81 1.96 -6.76
CA ARG A 37 1.18 1.36 -8.05
C ARG A 37 1.78 -0.03 -7.88
N ASP A 38 2.70 -0.19 -6.92
CA ASP A 38 3.33 -1.47 -6.64
C ASP A 38 2.32 -2.48 -6.06
N LEU A 39 1.46 -2.08 -5.12
CA LEU A 39 0.40 -2.92 -4.56
C LEU A 39 -0.59 -3.40 -5.61
N ASN A 40 -0.94 -2.55 -6.58
CA ASN A 40 -1.87 -2.92 -7.66
C ASN A 40 -1.34 -4.06 -8.54
N THR A 41 -0.06 -4.45 -8.45
CA THR A 41 0.44 -5.64 -9.16
C THR A 41 0.00 -6.96 -8.51
N THR A 42 -0.30 -6.96 -7.20
CA THR A 42 -0.56 -8.18 -6.41
C THR A 42 -1.92 -8.15 -5.70
N HIS A 43 -2.45 -6.97 -5.43
CA HIS A 43 -3.68 -6.75 -4.68
C HIS A 43 -4.60 -5.80 -5.43
N LYS A 44 -5.90 -5.91 -5.19
CA LYS A 44 -6.93 -4.95 -5.61
C LYS A 44 -7.26 -4.04 -4.43
N GLU A 45 -7.41 -2.76 -4.70
CA GLU A 45 -7.99 -1.82 -3.73
C GLU A 45 -9.45 -2.19 -3.48
N VAL A 46 -9.85 -2.24 -2.21
CA VAL A 46 -11.25 -2.44 -1.78
C VAL A 46 -11.88 -1.11 -1.41
N TRP A 47 -11.14 -0.27 -0.68
CA TRP A 47 -11.53 1.09 -0.33
C TRP A 47 -10.30 1.92 0.03
N SER A 48 -10.41 3.24 -0.11
CA SER A 48 -9.35 4.19 0.19
C SER A 48 -9.94 5.48 0.77
N TYR A 49 -9.59 5.78 2.02
CA TYR A 49 -9.78 7.09 2.63
C TYR A 49 -8.44 7.81 2.61
N TYR A 50 -8.35 8.87 1.79
CA TYR A 50 -7.12 9.62 1.55
C TYR A 50 -6.41 10.00 2.85
N MET A 51 -5.14 9.59 2.98
CA MET A 51 -4.28 9.81 4.15
C MET A 51 -4.83 9.31 5.50
N VAL A 52 -5.87 8.47 5.51
CA VAL A 52 -6.45 7.90 6.74
C VAL A 52 -6.21 6.39 6.79
N TRP A 53 -6.84 5.63 5.88
CA TRP A 53 -6.71 4.19 5.79
C TRP A 53 -7.05 3.71 4.38
N GLU A 54 -6.42 2.61 3.98
CA GLU A 54 -6.75 1.88 2.76
C GLU A 54 -6.83 0.38 3.05
N ARG A 55 -7.66 -0.32 2.28
CA ARG A 55 -7.70 -1.78 2.26
C ARG A 55 -7.42 -2.33 0.89
N TRP A 56 -6.59 -3.36 0.90
CA TRP A 56 -6.15 -4.08 -0.28
C TRP A 56 -6.34 -5.58 -0.05
N ASP A 57 -7.05 -6.26 -0.95
CA ASP A 57 -7.24 -7.71 -0.90
C ASP A 57 -6.46 -8.33 -2.07
N LYS A 58 -5.86 -9.49 -1.87
CA LYS A 58 -5.06 -10.18 -2.90
C LYS A 58 -5.91 -10.51 -4.14
N LYS A 59 -5.29 -10.42 -5.32
CA LYS A 59 -5.93 -10.75 -6.61
C LYS A 59 -6.07 -12.26 -6.82
#